data_AF-A0A077XZG7-F1
#
_entry.id   AF-A0A077XZG7-F1
#
_cell.length_a   1.000
_cell.length_b   1.000
_cell.length_c   1.000
_cell.angle_alpha   90.00
_cell.angle_beta   90.00
_cell.angle_gamma   90.00
#
_symmetry.space_group_name_H-M   'P 1'
#
loop_
_entity.id
_entity.type
_entity.pdbx_description
1 polymer ?
#
loop_
_entity_poly.entity_id
_entity_poly.type
_entity_poly.pdbx_seq_one_letter_code
_entity_poly.pdbx_strand_id
1 'polypeptide(L)'
;MYKPLNKVTKAGFLNDTEVETPVFVRFSTVAGSKGSTDLARDVRGFAVKFYTEQGNFDLVGNNMPVFFIQDAMKFPDLVHAVKPEPDNEIPQAASAHDTFWDFISLMPESTHMIMWLMSDRAIPRSYRMMEGFGVHTFRFINEKGVASFVKFHWKPLLGVHSVAWDEAQNISGKDPDFHRRDLWEAIESGAFPEWELGVQIVPEEDEFKFGFDLLDPTKIIPEELVPVERIGKMTLNRNPDNFFAETEQVAFHVGNIVPGIDFTNDPLLQGRLFSYTDTQLIRLGGPNFHEIPINRPIVPIYNNQRDGFMRQQINKGKTSYGPNALGNNDPQQVREADGGFTSYQERVDAKKIRNRSKSFFDHFSQARLFFNSQSEPEKNHMIDAFSFELGKVKTIAIRERMLGILSLVDPAIAAEVAFQLGLKVPKKIEQPINRSIPADGVVADYQPIEVESPIARSEALSMENTVKDGIVSRKIAILAADGVDAKSLNSMKKALEDAGGVVHIIAPKLGVLLAADNSQIPVDESFLTAASVLYDAVYVPGGTNSVATLEAEANAVHFLNEAFKHCKAIAADEQALQILEATYFSQKIPDEFSEETVLSEGIVYGNKGFRLAALFIKAIAQHRFWNREKPRLVPA
;
A
#
# COMPACT_ATOMS: atom_id res chain seq x y z
N MET A 1 18.35 12.93 8.06
CA MET A 1 17.26 13.91 7.78
C MET A 1 17.73 14.93 6.75
N TYR A 2 16.86 15.61 5.99
CA TYR A 2 17.28 16.62 5.00
C TYR A 2 17.56 18.00 5.61
N LYS A 3 16.77 18.38 6.62
CA LYS A 3 16.96 19.61 7.40
C LYS A 3 16.38 19.44 8.81
N PRO A 4 16.86 20.20 9.80
CA PRO A 4 16.28 20.19 11.14
C PRO A 4 14.84 20.70 11.17
N LEU A 5 14.00 20.15 12.06
CA LEU A 5 12.61 20.55 12.27
C LEU A 5 12.35 21.25 13.62
N ASN A 6 13.38 21.89 14.18
CA ASN A 6 13.39 22.47 15.52
C ASN A 6 12.35 23.56 15.74
N LYS A 7 11.86 24.17 14.64
CA LYS A 7 10.76 25.14 14.67
C LYS A 7 9.44 24.51 15.12
N VAL A 8 9.23 23.23 14.85
CA VAL A 8 7.94 22.53 15.09
C VAL A 8 8.07 21.37 16.06
N THR A 9 9.21 20.68 16.15
CA THR A 9 9.39 19.52 17.04
C THR A 9 10.75 19.52 17.75
N LYS A 10 10.76 19.07 19.02
CA LYS A 10 11.97 18.75 19.80
C LYS A 10 12.42 17.29 19.70
N ALA A 11 11.81 16.49 18.81
CA ALA A 11 12.22 15.10 18.59
C ALA A 11 13.65 15.03 18.03
N GLY A 12 14.56 14.37 18.75
CA GLY A 12 16.00 14.41 18.43
C GLY A 12 16.32 13.88 17.03
N PHE A 13 15.73 12.74 16.65
CA PHE A 13 15.96 12.09 15.35
C PHE A 13 15.49 12.93 14.14
N LEU A 14 14.66 13.96 14.36
CA LEU A 14 14.19 14.88 13.33
C LEU A 14 15.00 16.19 13.25
N ASN A 15 15.99 16.36 14.12
CA ASN A 15 16.72 17.61 14.28
C ASN A 15 18.22 17.52 14.00
N ASP A 16 18.80 16.32 14.06
CA ASP A 16 20.17 16.08 13.63
C ASP A 16 20.20 15.51 12.20
N THR A 17 20.82 16.24 11.27
CA THR A 17 20.94 15.80 9.87
C THR A 17 22.05 14.80 9.64
N GLU A 18 23.02 14.73 10.56
CA GLU A 18 24.20 13.86 10.46
C GLU A 18 23.95 12.46 11.03
N VAL A 19 22.90 12.30 11.85
CA VAL A 19 22.55 11.01 12.47
C VAL A 19 21.71 10.14 11.54
N GLU A 20 22.19 8.93 11.28
CA GLU A 20 21.39 7.85 10.71
C GLU A 20 20.65 7.11 11.83
N THR A 21 19.31 7.17 11.81
CA THR A 21 18.48 6.43 12.75
C THR A 21 18.18 5.05 12.18
N PRO A 22 18.61 3.94 12.83
CA PRO A 22 18.24 2.61 12.38
C PRO A 22 16.73 2.43 12.38
N VAL A 23 16.21 1.67 11.41
CA VAL A 23 14.79 1.34 11.32
C VAL A 23 14.56 -0.15 11.09
N PHE A 24 13.41 -0.64 11.55
CA PHE A 24 12.85 -1.91 11.10
C PHE A 24 11.45 -1.67 10.53
N VAL A 25 11.19 -2.19 9.35
CA VAL A 25 9.92 -1.99 8.64
C VAL A 25 9.23 -3.32 8.43
N ARG A 26 7.92 -3.35 8.70
CA ARG A 26 7.06 -4.48 8.38
C ARG A 26 5.88 -4.00 7.53
N PHE A 27 5.78 -4.58 6.35
CA PHE A 27 4.60 -4.48 5.49
C PHE A 27 3.67 -5.67 5.76
N SER A 28 2.37 -5.48 5.56
CA SER A 28 1.41 -6.58 5.66
C SER A 28 0.12 -6.31 4.89
N THR A 29 -0.64 -7.36 4.60
CA THR A 29 -2.09 -7.27 4.39
C THR A 29 -2.81 -7.12 5.76
N VAL A 30 -4.14 -7.08 5.78
CA VAL A 30 -4.96 -6.91 6.99
C VAL A 30 -5.88 -8.09 7.23
N ALA A 31 -6.71 -8.46 6.25
CA ALA A 31 -7.77 -9.46 6.44
C ALA A 31 -7.22 -10.89 6.41
N GLY A 32 -6.14 -11.15 5.68
CA GLY A 32 -5.56 -12.48 5.55
C GLY A 32 -4.96 -13.04 6.85
N SER A 33 -5.01 -14.36 7.01
CA SER A 33 -4.18 -15.07 8.00
C SER A 33 -2.72 -15.14 7.51
N LYS A 34 -1.78 -15.53 8.38
CA LYS A 34 -0.32 -15.54 8.08
C LYS A 34 0.08 -16.20 6.75
N GLY A 35 -0.63 -17.25 6.32
CA GLY A 35 -0.36 -17.97 5.07
C GLY A 35 -1.20 -17.53 3.87
N SER A 36 -1.93 -16.41 3.95
CA SER A 36 -2.67 -15.89 2.80
C SER A 36 -1.73 -15.29 1.74
N THR A 37 -2.25 -15.12 0.53
CA THR A 37 -1.53 -14.42 -0.55
C THR A 37 -1.19 -12.96 -0.20
N ASP A 38 -0.03 -12.52 -0.67
CA ASP A 38 0.43 -11.12 -0.57
C ASP A 38 -0.42 -10.14 -1.41
N LEU A 39 -1.05 -10.62 -2.51
CA LEU A 39 -1.68 -9.76 -3.53
C LEU A 39 -3.21 -9.75 -3.50
N ALA A 40 -3.81 -10.07 -2.35
CA ALA A 40 -5.23 -9.81 -2.11
C ALA A 40 -5.58 -8.33 -2.33
N ARG A 41 -6.82 -8.03 -2.75
CA ARG A 41 -7.37 -6.66 -2.69
C ARG A 41 -7.60 -6.32 -1.22
N ASP A 42 -6.69 -5.53 -0.66
CA ASP A 42 -6.66 -5.26 0.77
C ASP A 42 -5.95 -3.94 1.05
N VAL A 43 -6.11 -3.41 2.26
CA VAL A 43 -5.22 -2.39 2.79
C VAL A 43 -3.84 -3.01 3.01
N ARG A 44 -2.77 -2.23 2.80
CA ARG A 44 -1.43 -2.62 3.22
C ARG A 44 -1.03 -1.86 4.48
N GLY A 45 -0.66 -2.59 5.53
CA GLY A 45 0.01 -2.02 6.69
C GLY A 45 1.43 -1.60 6.33
N PHE A 46 1.86 -0.45 6.85
CA PHE A 46 3.20 0.10 6.68
C PHE A 46 3.70 0.59 8.05
N ALA A 47 4.30 -0.32 8.81
CA ALA A 47 4.79 -0.03 10.17
C ALA A 47 6.31 0.17 10.17
N VAL A 48 6.77 1.29 10.72
CA VAL A 48 8.18 1.66 10.82
C VAL A 48 8.55 1.89 12.28
N LYS A 49 9.53 1.15 12.78
CA LYS A 49 10.12 1.32 14.11
C LYS A 49 11.44 2.06 13.95
N PHE A 50 11.55 3.23 14.55
CA PHE A 50 12.75 4.04 14.62
C PHE A 50 13.45 3.77 15.94
N TYR A 51 14.70 3.30 15.88
CA TYR A 51 15.51 3.10 17.08
C TYR A 51 16.28 4.40 17.37
N THR A 52 15.64 5.34 18.06
CA THR A 52 16.22 6.66 18.32
C THR A 52 17.08 6.69 19.58
N GLU A 53 17.89 7.73 19.73
CA GLU A 53 18.69 8.00 20.94
C GLU A 53 17.82 8.40 22.16
N GLN A 54 16.51 8.60 21.97
CA GLN A 54 15.56 8.98 23.02
C GLN A 54 14.50 7.90 23.27
N GLY A 55 14.74 6.67 22.77
CA GLY A 55 13.81 5.55 22.82
C GLY A 55 13.24 5.18 21.45
N ASN A 56 12.41 4.14 21.40
CA ASN A 56 11.82 3.71 20.14
C ASN A 56 10.61 4.58 19.79
N PHE A 57 10.52 5.03 18.53
CA PHE A 57 9.32 5.64 17.95
C PHE A 57 8.72 4.69 16.91
N ASP A 58 7.43 4.39 17.00
CA ASP A 58 6.75 3.54 16.02
C ASP A 58 5.71 4.36 15.22
N LEU A 59 5.97 4.53 13.92
CA LEU A 59 4.99 5.07 12.98
C LEU A 59 4.22 3.90 12.34
N VAL A 60 3.03 3.62 12.87
CA VAL A 60 2.21 2.45 12.49
C VAL A 60 1.08 2.88 11.56
N GLY A 61 1.39 2.95 10.27
CA GLY A 61 0.53 3.45 9.20
C GLY A 61 -0.05 2.40 8.27
N ASN A 62 -0.74 2.88 7.23
CA ASN A 62 -1.27 2.12 6.10
C ASN A 62 -0.82 2.72 4.77
N ASN A 63 -1.01 2.03 3.65
CA ASN A 63 -0.81 2.58 2.31
C ASN A 63 -1.95 3.47 1.80
N MET A 64 -2.97 3.69 2.61
CA MET A 64 -4.11 4.57 2.34
C MET A 64 -4.20 5.62 3.46
N PRO A 65 -4.56 6.88 3.15
CA PRO A 65 -4.45 8.00 4.08
C PRO A 65 -5.60 8.13 5.08
N VAL A 66 -6.59 7.24 5.02
CA VAL A 66 -7.77 7.22 5.87
C VAL A 66 -8.05 5.82 6.41
N PHE A 67 -9.00 5.71 7.34
CA PHE A 67 -9.49 4.43 7.86
C PHE A 67 -10.99 4.26 7.60
N PHE A 68 -11.50 3.03 7.76
CA PHE A 68 -12.92 2.70 7.52
C PHE A 68 -13.86 3.27 8.56
N ILE A 69 -13.38 3.47 9.79
CA ILE A 69 -14.22 3.82 10.93
C ILE A 69 -13.61 5.00 11.67
N GLN A 70 -14.45 5.72 12.38
CA GLN A 70 -14.07 6.94 13.09
C GLN A 70 -13.67 6.68 14.55
N ASP A 71 -14.16 5.61 15.17
CA ASP A 71 -13.93 5.32 16.60
C ASP A 71 -13.50 3.86 16.81
N ALA A 72 -12.49 3.66 17.66
CA ALA A 72 -11.91 2.35 17.95
C ALA A 72 -12.90 1.35 18.54
N MET A 73 -14.00 1.79 19.16
CA MET A 73 -15.04 0.91 19.68
C MET A 73 -15.67 0.04 18.59
N LYS A 74 -15.68 0.50 17.33
CA LYS A 74 -16.20 -0.25 16.17
C LYS A 74 -15.15 -1.15 15.51
N PHE A 75 -13.89 -1.11 15.98
CA PHE A 75 -12.80 -1.87 15.35
C PHE A 75 -13.05 -3.39 15.35
N PRO A 76 -13.50 -4.02 16.46
CA PRO A 76 -13.84 -5.44 16.42
C PRO A 76 -14.96 -5.76 15.44
N ASP A 77 -15.99 -4.91 15.35
CA ASP A 77 -17.12 -5.12 14.43
C ASP A 77 -16.66 -5.07 12.96
N LEU A 78 -15.85 -4.08 12.59
CA LEU A 78 -15.26 -3.97 11.26
C LEU A 78 -14.39 -5.19 10.94
N VAL A 79 -13.50 -5.57 11.85
CA VAL A 79 -12.57 -6.69 11.65
C VAL A 79 -13.33 -8.01 11.54
N HIS A 80 -14.34 -8.25 12.37
CA HIS A 80 -15.19 -9.44 12.23
C HIS A 80 -16.00 -9.43 10.94
N ALA A 81 -16.44 -8.26 10.46
CA ALA A 81 -17.19 -8.17 9.21
C ALA A 81 -16.34 -8.52 7.98
N VAL A 82 -15.06 -8.11 7.94
CA VAL A 82 -14.14 -8.36 6.81
C VAL A 82 -13.37 -9.69 6.90
N LYS A 83 -13.26 -10.26 8.09
CA LYS A 83 -12.64 -11.58 8.29
C LYS A 83 -13.56 -12.68 7.72
N PRO A 84 -13.01 -13.89 7.48
CA PRO A 84 -13.83 -15.02 7.03
C PRO A 84 -15.05 -15.22 7.94
N GLU A 85 -16.19 -15.59 7.35
CA GLU A 85 -17.46 -15.68 8.07
C GLU A 85 -17.40 -16.77 9.16
N PRO A 86 -17.93 -16.53 10.37
CA PRO A 86 -17.61 -17.34 11.55
C PRO A 86 -18.19 -18.76 11.52
N ASP A 87 -19.19 -19.02 10.68
CA ASP A 87 -19.81 -20.33 10.53
C ASP A 87 -18.97 -21.29 9.69
N ASN A 88 -18.14 -20.78 8.78
CA ASN A 88 -17.42 -21.59 7.79
C ASN A 88 -15.96 -21.18 7.52
N GLU A 89 -15.48 -20.08 8.10
CA GLU A 89 -14.14 -19.50 7.90
C GLU A 89 -13.84 -19.20 6.41
N ILE A 90 -14.83 -18.72 5.65
CA ILE A 90 -14.70 -18.35 4.23
C ILE A 90 -15.25 -16.93 4.01
N PRO A 91 -14.65 -16.12 3.12
CA PRO A 91 -13.44 -16.37 2.34
C PRO A 91 -12.15 -15.91 3.04
N GLN A 92 -11.02 -16.55 2.70
CA GLN A 92 -9.69 -16.10 3.15
C GLN A 92 -9.23 -14.89 2.33
N ALA A 93 -8.76 -13.84 3.03
CA ALA A 93 -8.14 -12.64 2.44
C ALA A 93 -8.97 -11.97 1.32
N ALA A 94 -10.28 -11.84 1.52
CA ALA A 94 -11.15 -11.14 0.57
C ALA A 94 -12.33 -10.48 1.30
N SER A 95 -12.67 -9.26 0.89
CA SER A 95 -13.87 -8.54 1.34
C SER A 95 -15.14 -8.93 0.57
N ALA A 96 -15.02 -9.77 -0.45
CA ALA A 96 -16.08 -10.09 -1.42
C ALA A 96 -17.08 -11.13 -0.87
N HIS A 97 -17.74 -10.80 0.25
CA HIS A 97 -18.73 -11.64 0.91
C HIS A 97 -19.75 -10.81 1.71
N ASP A 98 -20.79 -11.46 2.24
CA ASP A 98 -21.99 -10.78 2.73
C ASP A 98 -21.71 -9.95 3.99
N THR A 99 -20.98 -10.49 4.97
CA THR A 99 -20.81 -9.79 6.25
C THR A 99 -20.05 -8.47 6.12
N PHE A 100 -19.05 -8.40 5.24
CA PHE A 100 -18.32 -7.16 5.00
C PHE A 100 -19.22 -6.11 4.39
N TRP A 101 -19.87 -6.44 3.28
CA TRP A 101 -20.69 -5.48 2.56
C TRP A 101 -21.99 -5.13 3.30
N ASP A 102 -22.51 -6.01 4.17
CA ASP A 102 -23.58 -5.64 5.10
C ASP A 102 -23.12 -4.53 6.04
N PHE A 103 -21.99 -4.71 6.73
CA PHE A 103 -21.44 -3.69 7.63
C PHE A 103 -21.21 -2.37 6.90
N ILE A 104 -20.55 -2.40 5.74
CA ILE A 104 -20.25 -1.19 4.94
C ILE A 104 -21.56 -0.49 4.50
N SER A 105 -22.58 -1.24 4.11
CA SER A 105 -23.88 -0.67 3.68
C SER A 105 -24.65 0.00 4.82
N LEU A 106 -24.28 -0.26 6.07
CA LEU A 106 -24.91 0.27 7.28
C LEU A 106 -24.10 1.37 7.98
N MET A 107 -22.83 1.52 7.59
CA MET A 107 -21.81 2.39 8.19
C MET A 107 -21.23 3.33 7.13
N PRO A 108 -21.97 4.36 6.68
CA PRO A 108 -21.53 5.25 5.60
C PRO A 108 -20.22 6.01 5.91
N GLU A 109 -19.78 6.10 7.17
CA GLU A 109 -18.44 6.62 7.51
C GLU A 109 -17.30 5.90 6.77
N SER A 110 -17.51 4.64 6.36
CA SER A 110 -16.55 3.84 5.61
C SER A 110 -16.48 4.18 4.11
N THR A 111 -17.41 4.97 3.56
CA THR A 111 -17.52 5.18 2.11
C THR A 111 -16.25 5.76 1.48
N HIS A 112 -15.56 6.70 2.15
CA HIS A 112 -14.30 7.25 1.62
C HIS A 112 -13.22 6.17 1.52
N MET A 113 -12.98 5.40 2.59
CA MET A 113 -12.00 4.31 2.58
C MET A 113 -12.33 3.23 1.55
N ILE A 114 -13.62 2.95 1.32
CA ILE A 114 -14.07 1.99 0.31
C ILE A 114 -13.73 2.45 -1.11
N MET A 115 -13.72 3.75 -1.40
CA MET A 115 -13.23 4.25 -2.68
C MET A 115 -11.74 3.90 -2.88
N TRP A 116 -10.92 4.03 -1.83
CA TRP A 116 -9.51 3.62 -1.90
C TRP A 116 -9.36 2.11 -2.07
N LEU A 117 -10.10 1.30 -1.30
CA LEU A 117 -10.02 -0.17 -1.37
C LEU A 117 -10.45 -0.73 -2.74
N MET A 118 -11.45 -0.11 -3.37
CA MET A 118 -11.92 -0.53 -4.69
C MET A 118 -11.07 0.01 -5.84
N SER A 119 -10.19 0.98 -5.58
CA SER A 119 -9.17 1.40 -6.55
C SER A 119 -7.99 0.44 -6.60
N ASP A 120 -7.09 0.61 -7.57
CA ASP A 120 -5.90 -0.24 -7.65
C ASP A 120 -4.87 0.04 -6.55
N ARG A 121 -5.06 1.07 -5.72
CA ARG A 121 -4.26 1.29 -4.49
C ARG A 121 -4.25 0.06 -3.58
N ALA A 122 -5.25 -0.82 -3.68
CA ALA A 122 -5.39 -2.04 -2.91
C ALA A 122 -4.68 -3.27 -3.51
N ILE A 123 -4.09 -3.16 -4.70
CA ILE A 123 -3.34 -4.22 -5.39
C ILE A 123 -2.00 -3.68 -5.91
N PRO A 124 -1.14 -3.14 -5.01
CA PRO A 124 0.13 -2.54 -5.41
C PRO A 124 1.03 -3.56 -6.09
N ARG A 125 1.81 -3.14 -7.08
CA ARG A 125 2.77 -3.99 -7.79
C ARG A 125 3.89 -4.48 -6.87
N SER A 126 4.29 -3.66 -5.91
CA SER A 126 5.30 -3.96 -4.92
C SER A 126 5.08 -3.06 -3.71
N TYR A 127 5.49 -3.51 -2.52
CA TYR A 127 5.58 -2.61 -1.35
C TYR A 127 6.44 -1.38 -1.63
N ARG A 128 7.44 -1.51 -2.51
CA ARG A 128 8.39 -0.44 -2.90
C ARG A 128 7.73 0.65 -3.76
N MET A 129 6.53 0.38 -4.28
CA MET A 129 5.79 1.24 -5.22
C MET A 129 4.40 1.61 -4.68
N MET A 130 4.31 1.80 -3.35
CA MET A 130 3.11 2.32 -2.70
C MET A 130 3.48 3.42 -1.71
N GLU A 131 2.54 4.34 -1.49
CA GLU A 131 2.64 5.33 -0.42
C GLU A 131 2.44 4.70 0.95
N GLY A 132 2.75 5.46 1.99
CA GLY A 132 2.40 5.14 3.38
C GLY A 132 1.90 6.38 4.10
N PHE A 133 1.04 6.19 5.08
CA PHE A 133 0.38 7.28 5.78
C PHE A 133 0.19 6.92 7.25
N GLY A 134 0.44 7.87 8.14
CA GLY A 134 0.13 7.73 9.57
C GLY A 134 -1.38 7.69 9.86
N VAL A 135 -2.21 8.09 8.89
CA VAL A 135 -3.68 8.27 8.95
C VAL A 135 -4.11 9.38 9.90
N HIS A 136 -3.77 9.23 11.17
CA HIS A 136 -4.16 10.13 12.25
C HIS A 136 -3.42 11.45 12.18
N THR A 137 -4.06 12.47 12.74
CA THR A 137 -3.38 13.71 13.11
C THR A 137 -2.68 13.49 14.45
N PHE A 138 -1.37 13.74 14.49
CA PHE A 138 -0.55 13.78 15.71
C PHE A 138 -0.22 15.24 16.05
N ARG A 139 0.55 15.47 17.12
CA ARG A 139 1.16 16.76 17.42
C ARG A 139 2.67 16.69 17.30
N PHE A 140 3.24 17.75 16.74
CA PHE A 140 4.64 18.13 16.96
C PHE A 140 4.70 19.21 18.03
N ILE A 141 5.63 19.07 18.97
CA ILE A 141 5.85 20.01 20.07
C ILE A 141 7.31 20.50 20.00
N ASN A 142 7.53 21.80 19.84
CA ASN A 142 8.88 22.36 19.79
C ASN A 142 9.47 22.65 21.19
N GLU A 143 10.73 23.13 21.22
CA GLU A 143 11.43 23.51 22.47
C GLU A 143 10.73 24.59 23.30
N LYS A 144 9.85 25.39 22.68
CA LYS A 144 9.06 26.43 23.36
C LYS A 144 7.70 25.91 23.86
N GLY A 145 7.41 24.63 23.67
CA GLY A 145 6.11 24.03 24.02
C GLY A 145 4.97 24.41 23.06
N VAL A 146 5.28 24.99 21.89
CA VAL A 146 4.26 25.31 20.88
C VAL A 146 3.89 24.04 20.14
N ALA A 147 2.59 23.75 20.06
CA ALA A 147 2.05 22.61 19.34
C ALA A 147 1.71 22.94 17.88
N SER A 148 1.85 21.96 17.01
CA SER A 148 1.32 21.99 15.65
C SER A 148 0.80 20.60 15.29
N PHE A 149 -0.34 20.54 14.61
CA PHE A 149 -0.88 19.28 14.11
C PHE A 149 -0.01 18.75 12.97
N VAL A 150 0.17 17.43 12.91
CA VAL A 150 0.96 16.78 11.86
C VAL A 150 0.31 15.50 11.34
N LYS A 151 0.29 15.32 10.02
CA LYS A 151 0.05 14.03 9.36
C LYS A 151 1.32 13.55 8.68
N PHE A 152 1.67 12.27 8.90
CA PHE A 152 2.87 11.64 8.32
C PHE A 152 2.57 10.95 6.99
N HIS A 153 3.52 11.05 6.07
CA HIS A 153 3.47 10.48 4.72
C HIS A 153 4.79 9.76 4.38
N TRP A 154 4.71 8.67 3.64
CA TRP A 154 5.83 8.01 2.99
C TRP A 154 5.62 8.05 1.49
N LYS A 155 6.58 8.60 0.77
CA LYS A 155 6.44 8.86 -0.66
C LYS A 155 7.51 8.05 -1.40
N PRO A 156 7.13 7.00 -2.15
CA PRO A 156 8.08 6.07 -2.76
C PRO A 156 8.86 6.76 -3.88
N LEU A 157 10.18 6.56 -3.91
CA LEU A 157 11.02 7.11 -4.98
C LEU A 157 10.75 6.42 -6.33
N LEU A 158 10.25 5.19 -6.31
CA LEU A 158 9.88 4.42 -7.49
C LEU A 158 8.48 4.72 -8.03
N GLY A 159 7.75 5.69 -7.44
CA GLY A 159 6.37 5.99 -7.81
C GLY A 159 5.35 5.01 -7.22
N VAL A 160 4.09 5.20 -7.60
CA VAL A 160 2.92 4.47 -7.10
C VAL A 160 2.35 3.65 -8.24
N HIS A 161 2.50 2.33 -8.16
CA HIS A 161 2.15 1.43 -9.25
C HIS A 161 1.42 0.21 -8.75
N SER A 162 0.41 -0.22 -9.50
CA SER A 162 -0.47 -1.33 -9.17
C SER A 162 -0.68 -2.28 -10.34
N VAL A 163 -1.04 -3.53 -10.05
CA VAL A 163 -1.39 -4.51 -11.09
C VAL A 163 -2.86 -4.40 -11.48
N ALA A 164 -3.27 -5.09 -12.55
CA ALA A 164 -4.68 -5.28 -12.85
C ALA A 164 -5.33 -6.30 -11.90
N TRP A 165 -6.66 -6.29 -11.74
CA TRP A 165 -7.33 -7.22 -10.82
C TRP A 165 -7.17 -8.69 -11.22
N ASP A 166 -7.37 -9.03 -12.50
CA ASP A 166 -7.16 -10.38 -13.03
C ASP A 166 -5.70 -10.85 -12.84
N GLU A 167 -4.74 -9.93 -13.03
CA GLU A 167 -3.33 -10.17 -12.76
C GLU A 167 -3.08 -10.48 -11.27
N ALA A 168 -3.69 -9.71 -10.36
CA ALA A 168 -3.59 -9.93 -8.92
C ALA A 168 -4.10 -11.33 -8.49
N GLN A 169 -5.22 -11.75 -9.07
CA GLN A 169 -5.80 -13.08 -8.82
C GLN A 169 -4.89 -14.20 -9.33
N ASN A 170 -4.32 -14.05 -10.53
CA ASN A 170 -3.40 -15.04 -11.10
C ASN A 170 -2.10 -15.14 -10.29
N ILE A 171 -1.50 -14.01 -9.90
CA ILE A 171 -0.31 -13.98 -9.03
C ILE A 171 -0.59 -14.73 -7.73
N SER A 172 -1.75 -14.51 -7.13
CA SER A 172 -2.12 -15.16 -5.87
C SER A 172 -2.11 -16.69 -5.94
N GLY A 173 -2.35 -17.28 -7.12
CA GLY A 173 -2.21 -18.71 -7.36
C GLY A 173 -0.82 -19.17 -7.81
N LYS A 174 -0.09 -18.33 -8.55
CA LYS A 174 1.22 -18.65 -9.14
C LYS A 174 2.40 -18.43 -8.17
N ASP A 175 2.35 -17.37 -7.38
CA ASP A 175 3.32 -17.03 -6.33
C ASP A 175 2.61 -16.28 -5.19
N PRO A 176 2.08 -16.99 -4.18
CA PRO A 176 1.39 -16.34 -3.07
C PRO A 176 2.33 -15.47 -2.19
N ASP A 177 3.65 -15.64 -2.31
CA ASP A 177 4.69 -14.89 -1.60
C ASP A 177 5.28 -13.73 -2.47
N PHE A 178 4.57 -13.29 -3.51
CA PHE A 178 5.09 -12.36 -4.53
C PHE A 178 5.68 -11.06 -3.96
N HIS A 179 5.02 -10.38 -3.02
CA HIS A 179 5.55 -9.14 -2.45
C HIS A 179 6.70 -9.40 -1.48
N ARG A 180 6.64 -10.47 -0.70
CA ARG A 180 7.72 -10.88 0.20
C ARG A 180 8.98 -11.21 -0.60
N ARG A 181 8.84 -11.96 -1.69
CA ARG A 181 9.92 -12.30 -2.62
C ARG A 181 10.48 -11.05 -3.30
N ASP A 182 9.61 -10.19 -3.86
CA ASP A 182 10.03 -8.95 -4.52
C ASP A 182 10.84 -8.04 -3.58
N LEU A 183 10.40 -7.87 -2.32
CA LEU A 183 11.13 -7.08 -1.34
C LEU A 183 12.49 -7.70 -1.00
N TRP A 184 12.52 -9.01 -0.76
CA TRP A 184 13.73 -9.73 -0.38
C TRP A 184 14.79 -9.66 -1.46
N GLU A 185 14.42 -10.00 -2.70
CA GLU A 185 15.31 -10.03 -3.87
C GLU A 185 15.77 -8.62 -4.26
N ALA A 186 14.91 -7.60 -4.12
CA ALA A 186 15.30 -6.21 -4.36
C ALA A 186 16.42 -5.76 -3.40
N ILE A 187 16.34 -6.17 -2.13
CA ILE A 187 17.39 -5.87 -1.15
C ILE A 187 18.67 -6.66 -1.46
N GLU A 188 18.59 -7.96 -1.77
CA GLU A 188 19.77 -8.77 -2.09
C GLU A 188 20.51 -8.31 -3.35
N SER A 189 19.77 -7.80 -4.34
CA SER A 189 20.33 -7.27 -5.59
C SER A 189 20.84 -5.83 -5.47
N GLY A 190 20.71 -5.19 -4.30
CA GLY A 190 21.10 -3.79 -4.08
C GLY A 190 20.12 -2.75 -4.64
N ALA A 191 18.99 -3.18 -5.20
CA ALA A 191 17.88 -2.32 -5.62
C ALA A 191 17.04 -1.89 -4.40
N PHE A 192 17.68 -1.22 -3.45
CA PHE A 192 17.11 -0.91 -2.14
C PHE A 192 15.79 -0.14 -2.25
N PRO A 193 14.73 -0.59 -1.53
CA PRO A 193 13.52 0.20 -1.36
C PRO A 193 13.80 1.54 -0.67
N GLU A 194 13.27 2.62 -1.25
CA GLU A 194 13.44 3.98 -0.72
C GLU A 194 12.12 4.76 -0.70
N TRP A 195 11.90 5.49 0.40
CA TRP A 195 10.80 6.44 0.56
C TRP A 195 11.28 7.73 1.19
N GLU A 196 10.71 8.84 0.78
CA GLU A 196 10.85 10.09 1.51
C GLU A 196 9.79 10.19 2.62
N LEU A 197 10.23 10.51 3.83
CA LEU A 197 9.34 10.92 4.91
C LEU A 197 8.82 12.32 4.60
N GLY A 198 7.50 12.45 4.57
CA GLY A 198 6.78 13.68 4.37
C GLY A 198 5.89 14.04 5.56
N VAL A 199 5.65 15.33 5.76
CA VAL A 199 4.72 15.82 6.78
C VAL A 199 3.81 16.92 6.22
N GLN A 200 2.54 16.88 6.59
CA GLN A 200 1.65 18.03 6.50
C GLN A 200 1.58 18.64 7.89
N ILE A 201 1.88 19.93 8.02
CA ILE A 201 1.92 20.64 9.30
C ILE A 201 0.83 21.73 9.28
N VAL A 202 -0.02 21.72 10.31
CA VAL A 202 -1.09 22.71 10.50
C VAL A 202 -0.89 23.38 11.86
N PRO A 203 -0.78 24.73 11.92
CA PRO A 203 -0.73 25.46 13.19
C PRO A 203 -1.95 25.15 14.06
N GLU A 204 -1.80 25.19 15.39
CA GLU A 204 -2.91 24.86 16.30
C GLU A 204 -4.11 25.81 16.12
N GLU A 205 -3.85 27.10 15.84
CA GLU A 205 -4.89 28.09 15.57
C GLU A 205 -5.73 27.83 14.30
N ASP A 206 -5.30 26.89 13.46
CA ASP A 206 -5.92 26.55 12.17
C ASP A 206 -6.82 25.30 12.25
N GLU A 207 -6.96 24.66 13.42
CA GLU A 207 -7.70 23.40 13.62
C GLU A 207 -9.08 23.39 12.93
N PHE A 208 -9.84 24.47 13.09
CA PHE A 208 -11.22 24.59 12.63
C PHE A 208 -11.37 25.36 11.30
N LYS A 209 -10.27 25.61 10.57
CA LYS A 209 -10.32 26.34 9.29
C LYS A 209 -10.69 25.46 8.08
N PHE A 210 -10.77 24.15 8.27
CA PHE A 210 -11.07 23.19 7.23
C PHE A 210 -12.57 22.85 7.18
N GLY A 211 -13.06 22.42 6.01
CA GLY A 211 -14.43 21.92 5.84
C GLY A 211 -14.67 20.52 6.44
N PHE A 212 -13.66 19.96 7.10
CA PHE A 212 -13.66 18.64 7.74
C PHE A 212 -12.87 18.72 9.04
N ASP A 213 -13.10 17.78 9.94
CA ASP A 213 -12.39 17.71 11.22
C ASP A 213 -11.00 17.07 11.04
N LEU A 214 -9.94 17.71 11.56
CA LEU A 214 -8.59 17.14 11.51
C LEU A 214 -8.46 15.86 12.33
N LEU A 215 -9.35 15.65 13.31
CA LEU A 215 -9.35 14.50 14.19
C LEU A 215 -10.18 13.33 13.66
N ASP A 216 -10.83 13.50 12.50
CA ASP A 216 -11.58 12.44 11.83
C ASP A 216 -10.63 11.58 10.97
N PRO A 217 -10.38 10.31 11.34
CA PRO A 217 -9.47 9.42 10.59
C PRO A 217 -10.06 8.97 9.25
N THR A 218 -11.32 9.28 8.96
CA THR A 218 -11.93 9.06 7.64
C THR A 218 -11.67 10.22 6.68
N LYS A 219 -10.91 11.24 7.11
CA LYS A 219 -10.61 12.45 6.33
C LYS A 219 -9.12 12.62 6.04
N ILE A 220 -8.80 12.97 4.81
CA ILE A 220 -7.49 13.48 4.42
C ILE A 220 -7.44 15.00 4.57
N ILE A 221 -6.22 15.53 4.65
CA ILE A 221 -5.95 16.92 4.29
C ILE A 221 -5.49 16.90 2.82
N PRO A 222 -6.28 17.42 1.86
CA PRO A 222 -5.83 17.50 0.47
C PRO A 222 -4.49 18.24 0.34
N GLU A 223 -3.59 17.73 -0.50
CA GLU A 223 -2.23 18.28 -0.64
C GLU A 223 -2.24 19.70 -1.22
N GLU A 224 -3.32 20.09 -1.90
CA GLU A 224 -3.55 21.45 -2.40
C GLU A 224 -3.88 22.45 -1.29
N LEU A 225 -4.39 22.00 -0.13
CA LEU A 225 -4.62 22.85 1.04
C LEU A 225 -3.38 22.95 1.91
N VAL A 226 -2.74 21.79 2.17
CA VAL A 226 -1.51 21.71 2.96
C VAL A 226 -0.54 20.79 2.23
N PRO A 227 0.51 21.31 1.60
CA PRO A 227 1.45 20.49 0.84
C PRO A 227 2.23 19.55 1.76
N VAL A 228 2.59 18.38 1.25
CA VAL A 228 3.47 17.45 1.97
C VAL A 228 4.93 17.94 1.86
N GLU A 229 5.49 18.39 2.98
CA GLU A 229 6.89 18.77 3.07
C GLU A 229 7.79 17.53 3.20
N ARG A 230 8.73 17.35 2.28
CA ARG A 230 9.74 16.27 2.32
C ARG A 230 10.83 16.60 3.35
N ILE A 231 10.99 15.75 4.36
CA ILE A 231 11.86 16.04 5.53
C ILE A 231 13.03 15.06 5.70
N GLY A 232 12.96 13.89 5.10
CA GLY A 232 14.06 12.91 5.14
C GLY A 232 13.81 11.73 4.22
N LYS A 233 14.75 10.78 4.19
CA LYS A 233 14.68 9.56 3.39
C LYS A 233 14.90 8.33 4.26
N MET A 234 14.15 7.28 4.01
CA MET A 234 14.37 5.94 4.53
C MET A 234 14.81 5.02 3.40
N THR A 235 15.87 4.26 3.63
CA THR A 235 16.39 3.25 2.71
C THR A 235 16.42 1.91 3.44
N LEU A 236 15.78 0.87 2.87
CA LEU A 236 15.83 -0.49 3.41
C LEU A 236 16.94 -1.27 2.71
N ASN A 237 18.01 -1.60 3.43
CA ASN A 237 19.23 -2.13 2.84
C ASN A 237 19.67 -3.49 3.39
N ARG A 238 18.83 -4.15 4.19
CA ARG A 238 19.14 -5.47 4.76
C ARG A 238 17.88 -6.26 5.08
N ASN A 239 17.88 -7.53 4.68
CA ASN A 239 16.86 -8.50 5.07
C ASN A 239 17.11 -9.02 6.50
N PRO A 240 16.08 -9.53 7.20
CA PRO A 240 16.28 -10.22 8.47
C PRO A 240 17.05 -11.53 8.25
N ASP A 241 17.86 -11.94 9.23
CA ASP A 241 18.52 -13.24 9.23
C ASP A 241 17.53 -14.36 9.56
N ASN A 242 16.56 -14.07 10.44
CA ASN A 242 15.52 -15.03 10.81
C ASN A 242 14.14 -14.39 10.86
N PHE A 243 13.27 -14.79 9.94
CA PHE A 243 11.91 -14.25 9.83
C PHE A 243 11.11 -14.36 11.15
N PHE A 244 11.22 -15.47 11.88
CA PHE A 244 10.46 -15.61 13.13
C PHE A 244 11.02 -14.71 14.25
N ALA A 245 12.34 -14.69 14.43
CA ALA A 245 12.98 -13.93 15.50
C ALA A 245 12.86 -12.41 15.32
N GLU A 246 12.83 -11.93 14.07
CA GLU A 246 12.80 -10.51 13.75
C GLU A 246 11.43 -10.07 13.24
N THR A 247 10.91 -10.67 12.18
CA THR A 247 9.66 -10.22 11.54
C THR A 247 8.39 -10.68 12.25
N GLU A 248 8.36 -11.91 12.80
CA GLU A 248 7.19 -12.39 13.52
C GLU A 248 7.15 -11.82 14.95
N GLN A 249 8.29 -11.72 15.62
CA GLN A 249 8.36 -11.28 17.02
C GLN A 249 8.45 -9.76 17.21
N VAL A 250 8.65 -8.96 16.15
CA VAL A 250 8.57 -7.51 16.27
C VAL A 250 7.17 -7.08 16.76
N ALA A 251 7.15 -6.12 17.68
CA ALA A 251 5.97 -5.47 18.20
C ALA A 251 6.05 -3.97 17.89
N PHE A 252 5.19 -3.52 17.01
CA PHE A 252 4.95 -2.10 16.77
C PHE A 252 3.81 -1.63 17.65
N HIS A 253 3.83 -0.36 18.07
CA HIS A 253 2.74 0.23 18.83
C HIS A 253 2.70 1.73 18.62
N VAL A 254 1.58 2.27 18.12
CA VAL A 254 1.40 3.73 17.91
C VAL A 254 1.54 4.58 19.19
N GLY A 255 1.49 3.97 20.38
CA GLY A 255 1.75 4.61 21.67
C GLY A 255 3.24 4.78 21.99
N ASN A 256 4.14 4.13 21.24
CA ASN A 256 5.57 4.31 21.34
C ASN A 256 5.96 5.61 20.60
N ILE A 257 5.90 6.73 21.33
CA ILE A 257 6.35 8.05 20.88
C ILE A 257 7.57 8.51 21.67
N VAL A 258 8.23 9.55 21.16
CA VAL A 258 9.40 10.18 21.79
C VAL A 258 9.09 11.66 22.09
N PRO A 259 9.80 12.30 23.04
CA PRO A 259 9.61 13.72 23.33
C PRO A 259 9.64 14.58 22.05
N GLY A 260 8.66 15.48 21.91
CA GLY A 260 8.48 16.32 20.72
C GLY A 260 7.44 15.81 19.71
N ILE A 261 6.90 14.61 19.93
CA ILE A 261 5.70 14.08 19.28
C ILE A 261 4.68 13.79 20.37
N ASP A 262 3.40 14.09 20.14
CA ASP A 262 2.30 13.77 21.05
C ASP A 262 1.03 13.39 20.28
N PHE A 263 0.00 12.96 21.02
CA PHE A 263 -1.28 12.52 20.45
C PHE A 263 -2.28 13.67 20.27
N THR A 264 -3.36 13.37 19.55
CA THR A 264 -4.58 14.19 19.48
C THR A 264 -5.79 13.39 19.98
N ASN A 265 -6.96 14.03 20.02
CA ASN A 265 -8.22 13.40 20.41
C ASN A 265 -8.93 12.65 19.27
N ASP A 266 -8.20 12.25 18.21
CA ASP A 266 -8.72 11.29 17.23
C ASP A 266 -9.21 10.02 17.96
N PRO A 267 -10.52 9.71 17.94
CA PRO A 267 -11.10 8.66 18.77
C PRO A 267 -10.71 7.25 18.33
N LEU A 268 -10.24 7.07 17.09
CA LEU A 268 -9.65 5.82 16.64
C LEU A 268 -8.22 5.68 17.18
N LEU A 269 -7.40 6.73 17.08
CA LEU A 269 -6.04 6.75 17.64
C LEU A 269 -6.05 6.41 19.13
N GLN A 270 -6.94 7.05 19.90
CA GLN A 270 -7.04 6.85 21.35
C GLN A 270 -7.26 5.39 21.76
N GLY A 271 -8.13 4.65 21.07
CA GLY A 271 -8.31 3.21 21.37
C GLY A 271 -7.14 2.33 20.90
N ARG A 272 -6.41 2.75 19.85
CA ARG A 272 -5.18 2.05 19.42
C ARG A 272 -4.06 2.16 20.47
N LEU A 273 -4.03 3.22 21.28
CA LEU A 273 -3.07 3.36 22.39
C LEU A 273 -3.21 2.24 23.42
N PHE A 274 -4.42 1.70 23.60
CA PHE A 274 -4.67 0.55 24.48
C PHE A 274 -4.31 -0.78 23.80
N SER A 275 -4.88 -1.03 22.62
CA SER A 275 -4.93 -2.36 22.01
C SER A 275 -3.56 -2.99 21.73
N TYR A 276 -2.61 -2.18 21.28
CA TYR A 276 -1.32 -2.68 20.79
C TYR A 276 -0.39 -3.15 21.90
N THR A 277 -0.52 -2.64 23.14
CA THR A 277 0.19 -3.20 24.29
C THR A 277 -0.50 -4.47 24.77
N ASP A 278 -1.83 -4.42 24.90
CA ASP A 278 -2.65 -5.53 25.38
C ASP A 278 -2.45 -6.81 24.54
N THR A 279 -2.50 -6.70 23.22
CA THR A 279 -2.37 -7.86 22.32
C THR A 279 -1.02 -8.59 22.44
N GLN A 280 0.07 -7.86 22.78
CA GLN A 280 1.40 -8.50 22.90
C GLN A 280 1.49 -9.41 24.12
N LEU A 281 0.67 -9.20 25.14
CA LEU A 281 0.70 -10.00 26.37
C LEU A 281 0.43 -11.48 26.07
N ILE A 282 -0.42 -11.76 25.07
CA ILE A 282 -0.70 -13.12 24.60
C ILE A 282 0.21 -13.47 23.43
N ARG A 283 0.30 -12.60 22.42
CA ARG A 283 1.05 -12.90 21.18
C ARG A 283 2.53 -13.20 21.42
N LEU A 284 3.15 -12.49 22.36
CA LEU A 284 4.58 -12.61 22.71
C LEU A 284 4.78 -13.17 24.12
N GLY A 285 3.74 -13.77 24.71
CA GLY A 285 3.83 -14.58 25.92
C GLY A 285 3.99 -13.82 27.24
N GLY A 286 3.99 -12.49 27.26
CA GLY A 286 3.99 -11.72 28.50
C GLY A 286 4.46 -10.27 28.35
N PRO A 287 4.63 -9.54 29.46
CA PRO A 287 4.95 -8.10 29.46
C PRO A 287 6.41 -7.79 29.06
N ASN A 288 7.29 -8.78 29.02
CA ASN A 288 8.71 -8.62 28.72
C ASN A 288 9.02 -8.70 27.21
N PHE A 289 8.03 -8.53 26.33
CA PHE A 289 8.22 -8.58 24.88
C PHE A 289 9.20 -7.51 24.35
N HIS A 290 9.36 -6.40 25.10
CA HIS A 290 10.33 -5.34 24.80
C HIS A 290 11.79 -5.78 24.95
N GLU A 291 12.05 -6.92 25.62
CA GLU A 291 13.40 -7.48 25.78
C GLU A 291 13.81 -8.40 24.64
N ILE A 292 12.86 -8.86 23.82
CA ILE A 292 13.16 -9.61 22.59
C ILE A 292 14.06 -8.73 21.70
N PRO A 293 15.17 -9.26 21.14
CA PRO A 293 16.20 -8.44 20.50
C PRO A 293 15.69 -7.40 19.50
N ILE A 294 14.74 -7.75 18.63
CA ILE A 294 14.18 -6.84 17.62
C ILE A 294 13.30 -5.71 18.21
N ASN A 295 12.81 -5.86 19.44
CA ASN A 295 11.98 -4.85 20.10
C ASN A 295 12.78 -3.91 21.01
N ARG A 296 14.02 -4.28 21.32
CA ARG A 296 14.84 -3.59 22.31
C ARG A 296 15.27 -2.22 21.79
N PRO A 297 15.12 -1.14 22.57
CA PRO A 297 15.74 0.13 22.25
C PRO A 297 17.26 0.01 22.21
N ILE A 298 17.90 0.83 21.36
CA ILE A 298 19.36 0.91 21.30
C ILE A 298 19.96 1.60 22.53
N VAL A 299 19.13 2.34 23.27
CA VAL A 299 19.51 2.98 24.53
C VAL A 299 19.17 2.12 25.75
N PRO A 300 19.98 2.16 26.83
CA PRO A 300 19.66 1.45 28.06
C PRO A 300 18.34 1.93 28.68
N ILE A 301 17.52 0.99 29.15
CA ILE A 301 16.29 1.28 29.91
C ILE A 301 16.53 0.98 31.39
N TYR A 302 16.20 1.97 32.23
CA TYR A 302 16.20 1.84 33.68
C TYR A 302 14.84 2.24 34.24
N ASN A 303 14.17 1.31 34.92
CA ASN A 303 12.90 1.53 35.58
C ASN A 303 12.74 0.62 36.81
N ASN A 304 11.57 0.69 37.45
CA ASN A 304 11.23 -0.11 38.63
C ASN A 304 10.43 -1.39 38.33
N GLN A 305 10.10 -1.68 37.07
CA GLN A 305 9.38 -2.91 36.69
C GLN A 305 10.27 -4.14 36.88
N ARG A 306 9.70 -5.24 37.36
CA ARG A 306 10.41 -6.50 37.66
C ARG A 306 9.55 -7.70 37.26
N ASP A 307 10.18 -8.88 37.28
CA ASP A 307 9.55 -10.18 37.07
C ASP A 307 8.90 -10.32 35.67
N GLY A 308 7.77 -11.03 35.59
CA GLY A 308 7.11 -11.36 34.32
C GLY A 308 7.71 -12.57 33.60
N PHE A 309 6.91 -13.17 32.72
CA PHE A 309 7.35 -14.32 31.92
C PHE A 309 8.56 -13.96 31.05
N MET A 310 9.53 -14.88 30.93
CA MET A 310 10.76 -14.71 30.14
C MET A 310 11.56 -13.43 30.42
N ARG A 311 11.63 -12.96 31.67
CA ARG A 311 12.52 -11.86 32.06
C ARG A 311 13.98 -12.19 31.70
N GLN A 312 14.62 -11.37 30.87
CA GLN A 312 16.00 -11.57 30.39
C GLN A 312 16.98 -10.63 31.11
N GLN A 313 16.61 -9.36 31.27
CA GLN A 313 17.45 -8.36 31.93
C GLN A 313 17.48 -8.59 33.44
N ILE A 314 18.69 -8.83 33.95
CA ILE A 314 18.96 -8.90 35.39
C ILE A 314 19.14 -7.47 35.93
N ASN A 315 18.10 -6.91 36.55
CA ASN A 315 18.20 -5.62 37.24
C ASN A 315 19.09 -5.76 38.49
N LYS A 316 20.07 -4.85 38.64
CA LYS A 316 20.95 -4.81 39.81
C LYS A 316 20.38 -3.89 40.88
N GLY A 317 20.65 -4.21 42.14
CA GLY A 317 20.25 -3.38 43.29
C GLY A 317 19.20 -4.05 44.19
N LYS A 318 18.84 -3.36 45.28
CA LYS A 318 17.89 -3.85 46.30
C LYS A 318 16.48 -3.25 46.17
N THR A 319 16.27 -2.37 45.18
CA THR A 319 15.06 -1.56 45.04
C THR A 319 14.32 -1.84 43.73
N SER A 320 13.00 -1.70 43.79
CA SER A 320 12.05 -1.89 42.67
C SER A 320 10.83 -0.99 42.83
N TYR A 321 10.99 0.15 43.50
CA TYR A 321 9.93 1.11 43.82
C TYR A 321 10.51 2.52 43.91
N GLY A 322 9.65 3.54 43.78
CA GLY A 322 10.00 4.93 43.97
C GLY A 322 8.86 5.70 44.68
N PRO A 323 9.16 6.66 45.58
CA PRO A 323 10.52 7.04 45.97
C PRO A 323 11.17 6.02 46.91
N ASN A 324 12.51 5.92 46.90
CA ASN A 324 13.26 5.02 47.79
C ASN A 324 14.55 5.65 48.33
N ALA A 325 14.91 5.39 49.60
CA ALA A 325 16.17 5.86 50.18
C ALA A 325 17.31 4.83 50.04
N LEU A 326 16.97 3.54 49.95
CA LEU A 326 17.96 2.44 49.91
C LEU A 326 18.83 2.44 48.64
N GLY A 327 18.32 2.97 47.54
CA GLY A 327 19.02 3.11 46.26
C GLY A 327 19.18 4.58 45.84
N ASN A 328 19.20 5.52 46.79
CA ASN A 328 19.27 6.97 46.50
C ASN A 328 18.21 7.45 45.49
N ASN A 329 17.05 6.81 45.49
CA ASN A 329 15.94 7.05 44.58
C ASN A 329 16.23 6.76 43.10
N ASP A 330 17.25 5.97 42.79
CA ASP A 330 17.54 5.54 41.41
C ASP A 330 16.61 4.39 40.96
N PRO A 331 16.22 4.35 39.66
CA PRO A 331 16.41 5.41 38.67
C PRO A 331 15.49 6.62 38.94
N GLN A 332 16.03 7.83 38.75
CA GLN A 332 15.32 9.10 38.98
C GLN A 332 14.42 9.48 37.81
N GLN A 333 13.39 10.28 38.08
CA GLN A 333 12.61 10.93 37.03
C GLN A 333 13.44 12.03 36.36
N VAL A 334 13.28 12.18 35.04
CA VAL A 334 13.95 13.20 34.24
C VAL A 334 13.04 14.42 34.11
N ARG A 335 13.57 15.63 34.31
CA ARG A 335 12.81 16.88 34.11
C ARG A 335 12.52 17.07 32.62
N GLU A 336 11.45 17.80 32.30
CA GLU A 336 11.14 18.15 30.90
C GLU A 336 12.33 18.85 30.21
N ALA A 337 12.94 19.82 30.89
CA ALA A 337 14.09 20.57 30.38
C ALA A 337 15.35 19.70 30.12
N ASP A 338 15.40 18.49 30.70
CA ASP A 338 16.48 17.53 30.50
C ASP A 338 16.06 16.37 29.56
N GLY A 339 14.92 16.51 28.85
CA GLY A 339 14.44 15.53 27.87
C GLY A 339 13.40 14.53 28.39
N GLY A 340 12.86 14.71 29.60
CA GLY A 340 11.75 13.90 30.10
C GLY A 340 10.49 14.10 29.25
N PHE A 341 9.76 13.01 28.95
CA PHE A 341 8.49 13.10 28.23
C PHE A 341 7.43 13.84 29.07
N THR A 342 6.76 14.79 28.44
CA THR A 342 5.61 15.52 28.97
C THR A 342 4.53 15.58 27.92
N SER A 343 3.27 15.32 28.32
CA SER A 343 2.14 15.54 27.43
C SER A 343 1.90 17.05 27.28
N TYR A 344 1.55 17.45 26.06
CA TYR A 344 1.03 18.77 25.77
C TYR A 344 -0.20 19.03 26.63
N GLN A 345 -0.25 20.21 27.26
CA GLN A 345 -1.30 20.57 28.21
C GLN A 345 -2.55 21.08 27.48
N GLU A 346 -3.11 20.25 26.61
CA GLU A 346 -4.33 20.56 25.88
C GLU A 346 -5.48 20.93 26.84
N ARG A 347 -6.23 21.99 26.50
CA ARG A 347 -7.40 22.39 27.27
C ARG A 347 -8.55 21.42 27.03
N VAL A 348 -8.92 20.65 28.06
CA VAL A 348 -10.13 19.82 28.05
C VAL A 348 -11.27 20.51 28.80
N ASP A 349 -12.31 20.92 28.07
CA ASP A 349 -13.58 21.41 28.62
C ASP A 349 -14.73 20.55 28.09
N ALA A 350 -15.14 19.55 28.88
CA ALA A 350 -15.96 18.45 28.37
C ALA A 350 -16.93 17.87 29.41
N LYS A 351 -17.93 17.16 28.88
CA LYS A 351 -18.79 16.24 29.64
C LYS A 351 -18.42 14.80 29.29
N LYS A 352 -18.54 13.89 30.26
CA LYS A 352 -18.37 12.45 30.00
C LYS A 352 -19.58 11.92 29.23
N ILE A 353 -19.40 11.61 27.95
CA ILE A 353 -20.46 11.15 27.04
C ILE A 353 -19.96 10.00 26.17
N ARG A 354 -20.89 9.25 25.56
CA ARG A 354 -20.63 8.34 24.46
C ARG A 354 -21.42 8.85 23.26
N ASN A 355 -20.78 9.71 22.47
CA ASN A 355 -21.41 10.31 21.30
C ASN A 355 -20.35 10.59 20.23
N ARG A 356 -20.74 10.57 18.96
CA ARG A 356 -19.90 11.01 17.85
C ARG A 356 -20.00 12.52 17.69
N SER A 357 -18.87 13.18 17.39
CA SER A 357 -18.89 14.60 17.08
C SER A 357 -19.73 14.88 15.83
N LYS A 358 -20.50 15.98 15.82
CA LYS A 358 -21.29 16.37 14.64
C LYS A 358 -20.41 16.72 13.45
N SER A 359 -19.17 17.17 13.67
CA SER A 359 -18.19 17.46 12.60
C SER A 359 -17.77 16.22 11.81
N PHE A 360 -18.09 15.01 12.29
CA PHE A 360 -17.70 13.75 11.66
C PHE A 360 -18.80 13.17 10.74
N PHE A 361 -19.98 13.79 10.64
CA PHE A 361 -21.11 13.25 9.85
C PHE A 361 -21.04 13.56 8.34
N ASP A 362 -19.99 14.21 7.87
CA ASP A 362 -19.71 14.22 6.43
C ASP A 362 -19.10 12.87 6.03
N HIS A 363 -19.85 12.09 5.26
CA HIS A 363 -19.44 10.75 4.84
C HIS A 363 -19.14 10.64 3.35
N PHE A 364 -19.49 11.67 2.57
CA PHE A 364 -19.50 11.57 1.11
C PHE A 364 -18.60 12.59 0.42
N SER A 365 -18.33 13.76 1.00
CA SER A 365 -17.60 14.82 0.27
C SER A 365 -16.22 14.35 -0.21
N GLN A 366 -15.44 13.68 0.65
CA GLN A 366 -14.12 13.19 0.30
C GLN A 366 -14.13 11.87 -0.48
N ALA A 367 -15.19 11.05 -0.35
CA ALA A 367 -15.41 9.93 -1.25
C ALA A 367 -15.61 10.42 -2.70
N ARG A 368 -16.39 11.49 -2.88
CA ARG A 368 -16.56 12.17 -4.17
C ARG A 368 -15.27 12.78 -4.67
N LEU A 369 -14.55 13.50 -3.81
CA LEU A 369 -13.24 14.07 -4.16
C LEU A 369 -12.30 12.99 -4.70
N PHE A 370 -12.17 11.86 -3.99
CA PHE A 370 -11.33 10.77 -4.44
C PHE A 370 -11.77 10.24 -5.80
N PHE A 371 -13.04 9.86 -5.97
CA PHE A 371 -13.55 9.32 -7.23
C PHE A 371 -13.37 10.30 -8.40
N ASN A 372 -13.69 11.58 -8.19
CA ASN A 372 -13.55 12.63 -9.21
C ASN A 372 -12.09 12.86 -9.61
N SER A 373 -11.15 12.56 -8.71
CA SER A 373 -9.72 12.70 -8.94
C SER A 373 -9.12 11.63 -9.84
N GLN A 374 -9.75 10.45 -9.91
CA GLN A 374 -9.26 9.32 -10.68
C GLN A 374 -9.33 9.59 -12.20
N SER A 375 -8.33 9.08 -12.92
CA SER A 375 -8.33 9.00 -14.38
C SER A 375 -9.45 8.08 -14.88
N GLU A 376 -9.76 8.12 -16.19
CA GLU A 376 -10.80 7.26 -16.75
C GLU A 376 -10.51 5.76 -16.55
N PRO A 377 -9.29 5.23 -16.78
CA PRO A 377 -8.98 3.83 -16.46
C PRO A 377 -9.14 3.48 -14.99
N GLU A 378 -8.68 4.34 -14.08
CA GLU A 378 -8.84 4.11 -12.63
C GLU A 378 -10.32 4.05 -12.23
N LYS A 379 -11.18 4.91 -12.79
CA LYS A 379 -12.64 4.85 -12.58
C LYS A 379 -13.23 3.56 -13.08
N ASN A 380 -12.79 3.07 -14.24
CA ASN A 380 -13.24 1.79 -14.81
C ASN A 380 -12.86 0.62 -13.89
N HIS A 381 -11.61 0.56 -13.43
CA HIS A 381 -11.18 -0.48 -12.50
C HIS A 381 -11.93 -0.45 -11.17
N MET A 382 -12.28 0.75 -10.67
CA MET A 382 -13.13 0.89 -9.48
C MET A 382 -14.53 0.31 -9.72
N ILE A 383 -15.15 0.60 -10.86
CA ILE A 383 -16.46 0.02 -11.24
C ILE A 383 -16.35 -1.50 -11.28
N ASP A 384 -15.35 -2.04 -11.97
CA ASP A 384 -15.13 -3.48 -12.08
C ASP A 384 -14.89 -4.13 -10.71
N ALA A 385 -14.15 -3.46 -9.82
CA ALA A 385 -13.93 -3.91 -8.44
C ALA A 385 -15.23 -3.98 -7.64
N PHE A 386 -16.04 -2.91 -7.64
CA PHE A 386 -17.35 -2.92 -6.98
C PHE A 386 -18.27 -4.01 -7.55
N SER A 387 -18.32 -4.14 -8.88
CA SER A 387 -19.11 -5.16 -9.56
C SER A 387 -18.65 -6.57 -9.23
N PHE A 388 -17.34 -6.82 -9.16
CA PHE A 388 -16.79 -8.11 -8.75
C PHE A 388 -17.14 -8.44 -7.31
N GLU A 389 -16.87 -7.52 -6.38
CA GLU A 389 -17.06 -7.70 -4.94
C GLU A 389 -18.54 -7.92 -4.60
N LEU A 390 -19.41 -7.00 -5.01
CA LEU A 390 -20.87 -7.11 -4.79
C LEU A 390 -21.48 -8.27 -5.58
N GLY A 391 -20.86 -8.67 -6.70
CA GLY A 391 -21.26 -9.85 -7.46
C GLY A 391 -21.12 -11.15 -6.67
N LYS A 392 -20.20 -11.21 -5.70
CA LYS A 392 -20.02 -12.37 -4.81
C LYS A 392 -20.97 -12.40 -3.62
N VAL A 393 -21.43 -11.23 -3.14
CA VAL A 393 -22.40 -11.08 -2.02
C VAL A 393 -23.72 -11.76 -2.35
N LYS A 394 -24.19 -12.76 -1.62
CA LYS A 394 -25.41 -13.51 -1.92
C LYS A 394 -26.70 -12.74 -1.64
N THR A 395 -26.70 -11.90 -0.61
CA THR A 395 -27.90 -11.18 -0.17
C THR A 395 -28.16 -9.95 -1.04
N ILE A 396 -29.23 -10.00 -1.83
CA ILE A 396 -29.59 -8.92 -2.78
C ILE A 396 -29.80 -7.58 -2.08
N ALA A 397 -30.45 -7.57 -0.90
CA ALA A 397 -30.70 -6.34 -0.15
C ALA A 397 -29.41 -5.60 0.29
N ILE A 398 -28.29 -6.31 0.47
CA ILE A 398 -26.98 -5.68 0.72
C ILE A 398 -26.53 -4.94 -0.54
N ARG A 399 -26.61 -5.59 -1.71
CA ARG A 399 -26.24 -5.00 -3.00
C ARG A 399 -27.07 -3.76 -3.30
N GLU A 400 -28.40 -3.83 -3.10
CA GLU A 400 -29.31 -2.70 -3.32
C GLU A 400 -28.99 -1.51 -2.39
N ARG A 401 -28.71 -1.75 -1.11
CA ARG A 401 -28.27 -0.70 -0.18
C ARG A 401 -26.96 -0.06 -0.65
N MET A 402 -25.99 -0.86 -1.06
CA MET A 402 -24.72 -0.35 -1.58
C MET A 402 -24.90 0.49 -2.85
N LEU A 403 -25.78 0.11 -3.77
CA LEU A 403 -26.12 0.95 -4.93
C LEU A 403 -26.72 2.31 -4.50
N GLY A 404 -27.52 2.32 -3.43
CA GLY A 404 -28.01 3.55 -2.82
C GLY A 404 -26.88 4.42 -2.26
N ILE A 405 -25.93 3.83 -1.53
CA ILE A 405 -24.73 4.52 -1.01
C ILE A 405 -23.86 5.07 -2.15
N LEU A 406 -23.59 4.26 -3.18
CA LEU A 406 -22.81 4.69 -4.34
C LEU A 406 -23.47 5.87 -5.06
N SER A 407 -24.80 5.90 -5.14
CA SER A 407 -25.52 7.02 -5.77
C SER A 407 -25.35 8.35 -5.03
N LEU A 408 -25.00 8.30 -3.73
CA LEU A 408 -24.64 9.48 -2.95
C LEU A 408 -23.22 9.93 -3.26
N VAL A 409 -22.32 9.04 -3.67
CA VAL A 409 -20.98 9.43 -4.15
C VAL A 409 -21.12 9.99 -5.56
N ASP A 410 -21.50 9.15 -6.52
CA ASP A 410 -21.66 9.54 -7.90
C ASP A 410 -22.80 8.71 -8.55
N PRO A 411 -23.79 9.34 -9.19
CA PRO A 411 -24.87 8.59 -9.83
C PRO A 411 -24.43 7.69 -10.99
N ALA A 412 -23.35 8.03 -11.70
CA ALA A 412 -22.86 7.26 -12.84
C ALA A 412 -22.15 5.98 -12.38
N ILE A 413 -21.31 6.02 -11.32
CA ILE A 413 -20.71 4.79 -10.77
C ILE A 413 -21.81 3.83 -10.27
N ALA A 414 -22.85 4.34 -9.61
CA ALA A 414 -23.96 3.52 -9.15
C ALA A 414 -24.73 2.87 -10.33
N ALA A 415 -24.94 3.62 -11.42
CA ALA A 415 -25.62 3.11 -12.60
C ALA A 415 -24.81 2.00 -13.30
N GLU A 416 -23.51 2.20 -13.47
CA GLU A 416 -22.65 1.22 -14.14
C GLU A 416 -22.51 -0.06 -13.31
N VAL A 417 -22.29 0.06 -12.00
CA VAL A 417 -22.25 -1.10 -11.08
C VAL A 417 -23.59 -1.83 -11.07
N ALA A 418 -24.72 -1.10 -11.04
CA ALA A 418 -26.04 -1.71 -11.10
C ALA A 418 -26.24 -2.49 -12.42
N PHE A 419 -25.80 -1.95 -13.54
CA PHE A 419 -25.85 -2.62 -14.84
C PHE A 419 -25.08 -3.95 -14.83
N GLN A 420 -23.84 -3.94 -14.33
CA GLN A 420 -23.01 -5.15 -14.22
C GLN A 420 -23.60 -6.21 -13.28
N LEU A 421 -24.29 -5.79 -12.22
CA LEU A 421 -24.96 -6.68 -11.28
C LEU A 421 -26.34 -7.17 -11.76
N GLY A 422 -26.84 -6.66 -12.90
CA GLY A 422 -28.20 -6.93 -13.38
C GLY A 422 -29.29 -6.35 -12.47
N LEU A 423 -28.99 -5.27 -11.75
CA LEU A 423 -29.86 -4.58 -10.81
C LEU A 423 -30.23 -3.19 -11.33
N LYS A 424 -31.09 -2.48 -10.59
CA LYS A 424 -31.41 -1.07 -10.83
C LYS A 424 -30.96 -0.25 -9.64
N VAL A 425 -30.47 0.95 -9.89
CA VAL A 425 -30.24 1.93 -8.82
C VAL A 425 -31.58 2.20 -8.11
N PRO A 426 -31.65 2.08 -6.78
CA PRO A 426 -32.87 2.34 -6.03
C PRO A 426 -33.39 3.76 -6.30
N LYS A 427 -34.68 3.90 -6.64
CA LYS A 427 -35.31 5.22 -6.84
C LYS A 427 -35.38 6.06 -5.56
N LYS A 428 -35.37 5.39 -4.41
CA LYS A 428 -35.33 5.99 -3.08
C LYS A 428 -34.25 5.24 -2.31
N ILE A 429 -33.32 5.98 -1.73
CA ILE A 429 -32.29 5.43 -0.86
C ILE A 429 -32.96 4.96 0.43
N GLU A 430 -32.60 3.76 0.90
CA GLU A 430 -33.12 3.20 2.14
C GLU A 430 -32.75 4.08 3.33
N GLN A 431 -33.70 4.27 4.25
CA GLN A 431 -33.54 5.12 5.44
C GLN A 431 -33.73 4.30 6.72
N PRO A 432 -33.00 4.60 7.81
CA PRO A 432 -31.89 5.55 7.86
C PRO A 432 -30.66 5.05 7.08
N ILE A 433 -29.89 6.00 6.52
CA ILE A 433 -28.65 5.71 5.76
C ILE A 433 -27.58 5.21 6.73
N ASN A 434 -27.33 5.95 7.80
CA ASN A 434 -26.45 5.53 8.87
C ASN A 434 -27.24 4.75 9.92
N ARG A 435 -26.84 3.50 10.20
CA ARG A 435 -27.43 2.67 11.26
C ARG A 435 -26.55 2.53 12.50
N SER A 436 -25.38 3.17 12.52
CA SER A 436 -24.55 3.33 13.70
C SER A 436 -25.11 4.40 14.62
N ILE A 437 -26.20 4.05 15.31
CA ILE A 437 -26.94 4.97 16.16
C ILE A 437 -26.85 4.44 17.60
N PRO A 438 -26.37 5.24 18.57
CA PRO A 438 -26.40 4.87 19.99
C PRO A 438 -27.81 4.53 20.45
N ALA A 439 -27.94 3.67 21.46
CA ALA A 439 -29.24 3.21 21.96
C ALA A 439 -30.19 4.35 22.36
N ASP A 440 -29.65 5.43 22.96
CA ASP A 440 -30.39 6.63 23.35
C ASP A 440 -30.32 7.76 22.31
N GLY A 441 -29.81 7.47 21.10
CA GLY A 441 -29.62 8.44 20.02
C GLY A 441 -30.91 8.74 19.26
N VAL A 442 -31.11 10.00 18.90
CA VAL A 442 -32.18 10.41 17.98
C VAL A 442 -31.70 10.17 16.55
N VAL A 443 -32.38 9.28 15.80
CA VAL A 443 -31.95 8.83 14.46
C VAL A 443 -31.52 9.96 13.53
N ALA A 444 -32.28 11.07 13.50
CA ALA A 444 -32.01 12.23 12.65
C ALA A 444 -30.66 12.92 12.95
N ASP A 445 -30.20 12.89 14.20
CA ASP A 445 -28.96 13.55 14.62
C ASP A 445 -27.69 12.81 14.19
N TYR A 446 -27.82 11.56 13.75
CA TYR A 446 -26.72 10.68 13.32
C TYR A 446 -26.74 10.40 11.82
N GLN A 447 -27.63 11.04 11.06
CA GLN A 447 -27.63 10.90 9.61
C GLN A 447 -26.50 11.72 8.97
N PRO A 448 -25.95 11.25 7.83
CA PRO A 448 -24.92 11.98 7.12
C PRO A 448 -25.39 13.39 6.74
N ILE A 449 -24.48 14.35 6.81
CA ILE A 449 -24.69 15.71 6.30
C ILE A 449 -24.12 15.84 4.90
N GLU A 450 -24.69 16.73 4.10
CA GLU A 450 -24.17 17.10 2.80
C GLU A 450 -23.18 18.25 2.94
N VAL A 451 -21.96 18.04 2.47
CA VAL A 451 -20.90 19.04 2.49
C VAL A 451 -20.34 19.18 1.07
N GLU A 452 -20.27 20.41 0.60
CA GLU A 452 -19.57 20.75 -0.64
C GLU A 452 -18.07 20.88 -0.36
N SER A 453 -17.26 20.10 -1.09
CA SER A 453 -15.81 20.22 -1.00
C SER A 453 -15.33 21.50 -1.70
N PRO A 454 -14.43 22.30 -1.10
CA PRO A 454 -13.83 23.45 -1.76
C PRO A 454 -12.92 23.05 -2.93
N ILE A 455 -12.52 21.78 -2.99
CA ILE A 455 -11.70 21.20 -4.05
C ILE A 455 -12.54 20.17 -4.79
N ALA A 456 -12.68 20.33 -6.11
CA ALA A 456 -13.42 19.39 -6.95
C ALA A 456 -12.58 18.16 -7.35
N ARG A 457 -11.27 18.34 -7.52
CA ARG A 457 -10.30 17.32 -7.95
C ARG A 457 -8.95 17.56 -7.29
N SER A 458 -8.26 16.50 -6.89
CA SER A 458 -6.89 16.52 -6.38
C SER A 458 -6.02 15.56 -7.20
N GLU A 459 -5.03 16.10 -7.91
CA GLU A 459 -4.16 15.30 -8.77
C GLU A 459 -3.29 14.32 -7.96
N ALA A 460 -3.00 14.64 -6.69
CA ALA A 460 -2.25 13.77 -5.78
C ALA A 460 -2.97 12.45 -5.43
N LEU A 461 -4.29 12.38 -5.64
CA LEU A 461 -5.09 11.18 -5.34
C LEU A 461 -5.08 10.14 -6.46
N SER A 462 -4.71 10.52 -7.69
CA SER A 462 -4.56 9.61 -8.83
C SER A 462 -3.12 9.08 -8.94
N MET A 463 -2.97 7.89 -9.50
CA MET A 463 -1.66 7.32 -9.87
C MET A 463 -1.24 7.69 -11.30
N GLU A 464 -2.09 8.37 -12.07
CA GLU A 464 -1.84 8.74 -13.47
C GLU A 464 -0.51 9.49 -13.65
N ASN A 465 -0.28 10.47 -12.76
CA ASN A 465 0.88 11.38 -12.79
C ASN A 465 2.00 10.98 -11.82
N THR A 466 2.06 9.70 -11.45
CA THR A 466 3.14 9.19 -10.60
C THR A 466 4.51 9.19 -11.31
N VAL A 467 5.57 8.93 -10.55
CA VAL A 467 6.94 8.83 -11.08
C VAL A 467 7.02 7.71 -12.13
N LYS A 468 7.52 8.02 -13.33
CA LYS A 468 7.63 7.12 -14.49
C LYS A 468 8.96 7.31 -15.22
N ASP A 469 10.02 7.59 -14.45
CA ASP A 469 11.29 8.09 -14.99
C ASP A 469 12.25 6.98 -15.44
N GLY A 470 11.97 5.71 -15.12
CA GLY A 470 12.84 4.60 -15.47
C GLY A 470 12.28 3.23 -15.13
N ILE A 471 13.14 2.22 -15.26
CA ILE A 471 12.77 0.80 -15.12
C ILE A 471 13.52 0.10 -13.99
N VAL A 472 14.17 0.86 -13.12
CA VAL A 472 14.94 0.33 -11.99
C VAL A 472 14.09 -0.69 -11.24
N SER A 473 14.63 -1.90 -11.05
CA SER A 473 14.02 -3.06 -10.38
C SER A 473 12.76 -3.67 -11.02
N ARG A 474 12.35 -3.22 -12.21
CA ARG A 474 11.28 -3.87 -12.98
C ARG A 474 11.77 -5.23 -13.47
N LYS A 475 10.90 -6.24 -13.48
CA LYS A 475 11.20 -7.59 -13.97
C LYS A 475 10.75 -7.72 -15.42
N ILE A 476 11.65 -8.08 -16.33
CA ILE A 476 11.38 -8.21 -17.75
C ILE A 476 11.64 -9.66 -18.19
N ALA A 477 10.66 -10.25 -18.84
CA ALA A 477 10.77 -11.58 -19.44
C ALA A 477 11.36 -11.49 -20.85
N ILE A 478 12.33 -12.34 -21.17
CA ILE A 478 12.79 -12.59 -22.54
C ILE A 478 12.40 -14.01 -22.91
N LEU A 479 11.52 -14.18 -23.90
CA LEU A 479 11.07 -15.50 -24.34
C LEU A 479 12.03 -16.02 -25.41
N ALA A 480 12.72 -17.14 -25.18
CA ALA A 480 13.71 -17.67 -26.11
C ALA A 480 13.70 -19.21 -26.15
N ALA A 481 14.16 -19.78 -27.26
CA ALA A 481 14.36 -21.21 -27.44
C ALA A 481 15.67 -21.48 -28.21
N ASP A 482 15.97 -22.76 -28.47
CA ASP A 482 17.17 -23.14 -29.23
C ASP A 482 17.14 -22.51 -30.64
N GLY A 483 18.28 -21.98 -31.08
CA GLY A 483 18.45 -21.23 -32.31
C GLY A 483 18.06 -19.75 -32.22
N VAL A 484 17.99 -19.19 -31.01
CA VAL A 484 17.82 -17.74 -30.79
C VAL A 484 19.00 -16.94 -31.35
N ASP A 485 18.74 -15.74 -31.86
CA ASP A 485 19.80 -14.81 -32.24
C ASP A 485 20.46 -14.21 -30.98
N ALA A 486 21.69 -14.67 -30.69
CA ALA A 486 22.42 -14.26 -29.50
C ALA A 486 22.65 -12.74 -29.43
N LYS A 487 22.80 -12.07 -30.57
CA LYS A 487 23.05 -10.63 -30.61
C LYS A 487 21.81 -9.84 -30.22
N SER A 488 20.65 -10.19 -30.77
CA SER A 488 19.33 -9.61 -30.47
C SER A 488 19.01 -9.77 -28.98
N LEU A 489 19.15 -10.99 -28.44
CA LEU A 489 18.95 -11.28 -27.01
C LEU A 489 19.92 -10.50 -26.11
N ASN A 490 21.23 -10.64 -26.31
CA ASN A 490 22.21 -10.08 -25.38
C ASN A 490 22.26 -8.55 -25.43
N SER A 491 22.01 -7.94 -26.60
CA SER A 491 21.96 -6.47 -26.71
C SER A 491 20.76 -5.89 -25.96
N MET A 492 19.59 -6.54 -26.06
CA MET A 492 18.41 -6.12 -25.30
C MET A 492 18.60 -6.35 -23.81
N LYS A 493 19.04 -7.54 -23.41
CA LYS A 493 19.33 -7.88 -22.00
C LYS A 493 20.26 -6.84 -21.37
N LYS A 494 21.39 -6.57 -22.03
CA LYS A 494 22.35 -5.56 -21.57
C LYS A 494 21.74 -4.16 -21.44
N ALA A 495 20.96 -3.72 -22.43
CA ALA A 495 20.35 -2.40 -22.38
C ALA A 495 19.33 -2.26 -21.23
N LEU A 496 18.56 -3.31 -20.94
CA LEU A 496 17.62 -3.35 -19.83
C LEU A 496 18.35 -3.36 -18.47
N GLU A 497 19.39 -4.18 -18.32
CA GLU A 497 20.21 -4.26 -17.11
C GLU A 497 20.99 -2.96 -16.85
N ASP A 498 21.56 -2.34 -17.89
CA ASP A 498 22.24 -1.04 -17.80
C ASP A 498 21.26 0.08 -17.38
N ALA A 499 19.95 -0.08 -17.64
CA ALA A 499 18.88 0.81 -17.18
C ALA A 499 18.28 0.42 -15.80
N GLY A 500 18.85 -0.60 -15.15
CA GLY A 500 18.45 -1.08 -13.82
C GLY A 500 17.32 -2.10 -13.79
N GLY A 501 16.86 -2.59 -14.95
CA GLY A 501 15.87 -3.66 -15.04
C GLY A 501 16.46 -5.03 -14.70
N VAL A 502 15.63 -5.93 -14.17
CA VAL A 502 15.95 -7.33 -13.89
C VAL A 502 15.42 -8.19 -15.03
N VAL A 503 16.29 -8.94 -15.69
CA VAL A 503 15.95 -9.70 -16.89
C VAL A 503 15.99 -11.19 -16.61
N HIS A 504 14.90 -11.90 -16.91
CA HIS A 504 14.86 -13.37 -16.90
C HIS A 504 14.65 -13.92 -18.30
N ILE A 505 15.47 -14.88 -18.69
CA ILE A 505 15.33 -15.66 -19.92
C ILE A 505 14.42 -16.86 -19.63
N ILE A 506 13.30 -16.91 -20.33
CA ILE A 506 12.25 -17.92 -20.19
C ILE A 506 12.25 -18.81 -21.43
N ALA A 507 12.34 -20.13 -21.22
CA ALA A 507 12.45 -21.10 -22.29
C ALA A 507 11.55 -22.35 -22.07
N PRO A 508 11.43 -23.26 -23.05
CA PRO A 508 10.68 -24.51 -22.88
C PRO A 508 11.20 -25.41 -21.73
N LYS A 509 12.49 -25.29 -21.39
CA LYS A 509 13.14 -26.05 -20.33
C LYS A 509 14.29 -25.24 -19.72
N LEU A 510 14.62 -25.55 -18.46
CA LEU A 510 15.80 -25.00 -17.78
C LEU A 510 17.12 -25.53 -18.41
N GLY A 511 18.24 -24.98 -17.96
CA GLY A 511 19.58 -25.36 -18.40
C GLY A 511 20.19 -24.28 -19.28
N VAL A 512 20.62 -24.65 -20.48
CA VAL A 512 21.21 -23.72 -21.46
C VAL A 512 20.51 -23.84 -22.80
N LEU A 513 20.27 -22.70 -23.45
CA LEU A 513 19.89 -22.63 -24.86
C LEU A 513 21.15 -22.65 -25.73
N LEU A 514 21.07 -23.31 -26.88
CA LEU A 514 22.04 -23.18 -27.94
C LEU A 514 21.57 -22.10 -28.92
N ALA A 515 22.22 -20.95 -28.94
CA ALA A 515 21.92 -19.89 -29.90
C ALA A 515 22.30 -20.30 -31.33
N ALA A 516 21.85 -19.50 -32.32
CA ALA A 516 22.13 -19.77 -33.74
C ALA A 516 23.64 -19.79 -34.07
N ASP A 517 24.48 -19.12 -33.29
CA ASP A 517 25.95 -19.13 -33.40
C ASP A 517 26.64 -20.22 -32.55
N ASN A 518 25.85 -21.12 -31.94
CA ASN A 518 26.26 -22.15 -30.99
C ASN A 518 26.76 -21.64 -29.63
N SER A 519 26.57 -20.35 -29.32
CA SER A 519 26.80 -19.87 -27.95
C SER A 519 25.78 -20.46 -26.98
N GLN A 520 26.21 -20.69 -25.75
CA GLN A 520 25.35 -21.22 -24.68
C GLN A 520 24.81 -20.06 -23.84
N ILE A 521 23.49 -19.99 -23.69
CA ILE A 521 22.81 -18.95 -22.92
C ILE A 521 22.08 -19.63 -21.75
N PRO A 522 22.43 -19.32 -20.48
CA PRO A 522 21.72 -19.84 -19.32
C PRO A 522 20.24 -19.42 -19.33
N VAL A 523 19.38 -20.35 -18.95
CA VAL A 523 17.94 -20.12 -18.78
C VAL A 523 17.65 -19.87 -17.31
N ASP A 524 16.91 -18.81 -17.02
CA ASP A 524 16.50 -18.46 -15.66
C ASP A 524 15.22 -19.21 -15.26
N GLU A 525 14.24 -19.28 -16.18
CA GLU A 525 12.94 -19.89 -15.92
C GLU A 525 12.44 -20.75 -17.09
N SER A 526 11.53 -21.69 -16.79
CA SER A 526 10.81 -22.43 -17.81
C SER A 526 9.41 -21.87 -18.02
N PHE A 527 8.77 -22.13 -19.17
CA PHE A 527 7.35 -21.82 -19.35
C PHE A 527 6.42 -22.55 -18.36
N LEU A 528 6.90 -23.60 -17.70
CA LEU A 528 6.15 -24.28 -16.64
C LEU A 528 6.19 -23.51 -15.30
N THR A 529 7.29 -22.81 -15.03
CA THR A 529 7.57 -22.16 -13.74
C THR A 529 7.39 -20.64 -13.78
N ALA A 530 7.37 -20.04 -14.97
CA ALA A 530 7.05 -18.63 -15.16
C ALA A 530 5.59 -18.41 -15.60
N ALA A 531 5.06 -17.23 -15.26
CA ALA A 531 3.80 -16.73 -15.77
C ALA A 531 3.93 -15.24 -16.09
N SER A 532 3.21 -14.74 -17.09
CA SER A 532 3.37 -13.34 -17.53
C SER A 532 3.11 -12.37 -16.39
N VAL A 533 2.12 -12.67 -15.55
CA VAL A 533 1.75 -11.89 -14.35
C VAL A 533 2.89 -11.63 -13.36
N LEU A 534 3.97 -12.40 -13.38
CA LEU A 534 5.13 -12.21 -12.50
C LEU A 534 6.15 -11.19 -13.04
N TYR A 535 5.92 -10.67 -14.24
CA TYR A 535 6.81 -9.75 -14.96
C TYR A 535 6.09 -8.45 -15.33
N ASP A 536 6.85 -7.36 -15.43
CA ASP A 536 6.37 -6.03 -15.82
C ASP A 536 6.26 -5.87 -17.34
N ALA A 537 7.08 -6.60 -18.11
CA ALA A 537 7.12 -6.52 -19.57
C ALA A 537 7.72 -7.78 -20.21
N VAL A 538 7.55 -7.92 -21.52
CA VAL A 538 8.04 -9.08 -22.27
C VAL A 538 8.72 -8.68 -23.58
N TYR A 539 9.83 -9.34 -23.89
CA TYR A 539 10.56 -9.21 -25.13
C TYR A 539 10.75 -10.57 -25.84
N VAL A 540 10.62 -10.58 -27.17
CA VAL A 540 10.94 -11.75 -28.01
C VAL A 540 12.11 -11.40 -28.96
N PRO A 541 13.29 -12.03 -28.80
CA PRO A 541 14.43 -11.85 -29.68
C PRO A 541 14.23 -12.57 -31.03
N GLY A 542 15.09 -12.24 -32.00
CA GLY A 542 15.12 -12.89 -33.31
C GLY A 542 15.67 -14.32 -33.26
N GLY A 543 15.79 -14.95 -34.43
CA GLY A 543 16.28 -16.32 -34.60
C GLY A 543 15.17 -17.28 -35.04
N THR A 544 15.17 -17.64 -36.32
CA THR A 544 14.09 -18.39 -36.99
C THR A 544 13.67 -19.67 -36.27
N ASN A 545 14.63 -20.47 -35.81
CA ASN A 545 14.33 -21.73 -35.11
C ASN A 545 13.74 -21.50 -33.71
N SER A 546 14.23 -20.47 -33.00
CA SER A 546 13.67 -20.08 -31.71
C SER A 546 12.23 -19.60 -31.88
N VAL A 547 11.99 -18.70 -32.82
CA VAL A 547 10.65 -18.16 -33.10
C VAL A 547 9.66 -19.26 -33.50
N ALA A 548 10.04 -20.17 -34.41
CA ALA A 548 9.18 -21.28 -34.79
C ALA A 548 8.88 -22.24 -33.61
N THR A 549 9.86 -22.45 -32.72
CA THR A 549 9.65 -23.24 -31.50
C THR A 549 8.68 -22.55 -30.54
N LEU A 550 8.84 -21.24 -30.35
CA LEU A 550 7.97 -20.45 -29.47
C LEU A 550 6.54 -20.30 -30.04
N GLU A 551 6.38 -20.21 -31.36
CA GLU A 551 5.07 -20.23 -32.01
C GLU A 551 4.33 -21.55 -31.73
N ALA A 552 5.05 -22.68 -31.76
CA ALA A 552 4.51 -24.00 -31.46
C ALA A 552 4.32 -24.26 -29.94
N GLU A 553 4.87 -23.40 -29.08
CA GLU A 553 4.75 -23.50 -27.63
C GLU A 553 3.55 -22.70 -27.12
N ALA A 554 2.48 -23.42 -26.76
CA ALA A 554 1.22 -22.81 -26.33
C ALA A 554 1.40 -21.84 -25.15
N ASN A 555 2.32 -22.15 -24.21
CA ASN A 555 2.56 -21.28 -23.06
C ASN A 555 3.25 -19.97 -23.46
N ALA A 556 4.09 -19.96 -24.50
CA ALA A 556 4.72 -18.74 -25.00
C ALA A 556 3.70 -17.80 -25.65
N VAL A 557 2.79 -18.36 -26.47
CA VAL A 557 1.69 -17.61 -27.08
C VAL A 557 0.73 -17.08 -26.01
N HIS A 558 0.37 -17.91 -25.02
CA HIS A 558 -0.44 -17.47 -23.88
C HIS A 558 0.26 -16.36 -23.07
N PHE A 559 1.57 -16.47 -22.81
CA PHE A 559 2.34 -15.45 -22.09
C PHE A 559 2.22 -14.07 -22.75
N LEU A 560 2.34 -14.01 -24.08
CA LEU A 560 2.19 -12.77 -24.85
C LEU A 560 0.76 -12.25 -24.82
N ASN A 561 -0.24 -13.12 -25.00
CA ASN A 561 -1.65 -12.72 -24.89
C ASN A 561 -1.98 -12.17 -23.50
N GLU A 562 -1.47 -12.79 -22.44
CA GLU A 562 -1.68 -12.39 -21.05
C GLU A 562 -0.98 -11.04 -20.78
N ALA A 563 0.26 -10.87 -21.25
CA ALA A 563 0.94 -9.58 -21.19
C ALA A 563 0.15 -8.47 -21.90
N PHE A 564 -0.44 -8.80 -23.05
CA PHE A 564 -1.23 -7.86 -23.82
C PHE A 564 -2.52 -7.48 -23.09
N LYS A 565 -3.26 -8.49 -22.59
CA LYS A 565 -4.50 -8.33 -21.79
C LYS A 565 -4.27 -7.44 -20.59
N HIS A 566 -3.16 -7.62 -19.88
CA HIS A 566 -2.81 -6.79 -18.72
C HIS A 566 -2.11 -5.47 -19.07
N CYS A 567 -2.19 -5.00 -20.32
CA CYS A 567 -1.67 -3.68 -20.70
C CYS A 567 -0.15 -3.49 -20.50
N LYS A 568 0.65 -4.58 -20.51
CA LYS A 568 2.12 -4.53 -20.40
C LYS A 568 2.78 -4.04 -21.67
N ALA A 569 4.01 -3.54 -21.52
CA ALA A 569 4.90 -3.30 -22.63
C ALA A 569 5.34 -4.63 -23.27
N ILE A 570 5.26 -4.72 -24.60
CA ILE A 570 5.67 -5.88 -25.38
C ILE A 570 6.64 -5.41 -26.46
N ALA A 571 7.79 -6.05 -26.56
CA ALA A 571 8.73 -5.81 -27.65
C ALA A 571 9.06 -7.09 -28.41
N ALA A 572 9.32 -6.98 -29.71
CA ALA A 572 9.78 -8.10 -30.53
C ALA A 572 10.77 -7.66 -31.60
N ASP A 573 11.74 -8.52 -31.88
CA ASP A 573 12.60 -8.40 -33.06
C ASP A 573 11.78 -8.58 -34.36
N GLU A 574 12.25 -8.05 -35.49
CA GLU A 574 11.51 -8.20 -36.75
C GLU A 574 11.31 -9.66 -37.15
N GLN A 575 12.30 -10.51 -36.82
CA GLN A 575 12.26 -11.94 -37.12
C GLN A 575 11.26 -12.70 -36.23
N ALA A 576 10.78 -12.09 -35.14
CA ALA A 576 9.79 -12.65 -34.24
C ALA A 576 8.34 -12.31 -34.64
N LEU A 577 8.11 -11.83 -35.87
CA LEU A 577 6.75 -11.54 -36.35
C LEU A 577 5.84 -12.77 -36.34
N GLN A 578 6.38 -13.93 -36.72
CA GLN A 578 5.62 -15.18 -36.82
C GLN A 578 4.94 -15.59 -35.50
N ILE A 579 5.61 -15.43 -34.35
CA ILE A 579 4.97 -15.70 -33.06
C ILE A 579 3.95 -14.62 -32.70
N LEU A 580 4.20 -13.35 -33.02
CA LEU A 580 3.20 -12.30 -32.81
C LEU A 580 1.93 -12.56 -33.62
N GLU A 581 2.05 -13.06 -34.86
CA GLU A 581 0.93 -13.45 -35.71
C GLU A 581 0.08 -14.58 -35.11
N ALA A 582 0.69 -15.48 -34.33
CA ALA A 582 -0.01 -16.55 -33.60
C ALA A 582 -0.79 -16.06 -32.37
N THR A 583 -0.61 -14.80 -31.94
CA THR A 583 -1.35 -14.23 -30.81
C THR A 583 -2.74 -13.72 -31.21
N TYR A 584 -3.65 -13.63 -30.24
CA TYR A 584 -4.99 -13.05 -30.44
C TYR A 584 -4.97 -11.54 -30.64
N PHE A 585 -3.85 -10.87 -30.33
CA PHE A 585 -3.69 -9.44 -30.51
C PHE A 585 -2.93 -9.06 -31.78
N SER A 586 -2.55 -10.03 -32.64
CA SER A 586 -1.81 -9.77 -33.88
C SER A 586 -2.44 -8.68 -34.75
N GLN A 587 -3.76 -8.74 -34.93
CA GLN A 587 -4.54 -7.77 -35.71
C GLN A 587 -4.71 -6.40 -35.03
N LYS A 588 -4.20 -6.25 -33.80
CA LYS A 588 -4.28 -5.02 -32.99
C LYS A 588 -2.92 -4.35 -32.81
N ILE A 589 -1.89 -4.88 -33.47
CA ILE A 589 -0.55 -4.31 -33.53
C ILE A 589 -0.59 -3.11 -34.50
N PRO A 590 -0.07 -1.93 -34.13
CA PRO A 590 -0.01 -0.78 -35.02
C PRO A 590 0.85 -1.05 -36.26
N ASP A 591 0.46 -0.49 -37.42
CA ASP A 591 1.22 -0.61 -38.67
C ASP A 591 2.55 0.18 -38.64
N GLU A 592 2.62 1.24 -37.83
CA GLU A 592 3.79 2.11 -37.68
C GLU A 592 4.24 2.27 -36.22
N PHE A 593 5.55 2.21 -35.98
CA PHE A 593 6.16 2.33 -34.65
C PHE A 593 6.97 3.63 -34.53
N SER A 594 6.26 4.72 -34.27
CA SER A 594 6.85 5.98 -33.82
C SER A 594 7.01 5.99 -32.29
N GLU A 595 7.80 6.92 -31.74
CA GLU A 595 7.88 7.08 -30.27
C GLU A 595 6.50 7.39 -29.68
N GLU A 596 5.70 8.22 -30.35
CA GLU A 596 4.34 8.57 -29.95
C GLU A 596 3.44 7.33 -29.90
N THR A 597 3.46 6.51 -30.96
CA THR A 597 2.67 5.27 -31.01
C THR A 597 3.09 4.28 -29.91
N VAL A 598 4.39 4.15 -29.64
CA VAL A 598 4.90 3.28 -28.57
C VAL A 598 4.42 3.75 -27.20
N LEU A 599 4.43 5.06 -26.95
CA LEU A 599 3.99 5.63 -25.68
C LEU A 599 2.47 5.61 -25.50
N SER A 600 1.70 5.45 -26.57
CA SER A 600 0.25 5.22 -26.47
C SER A 600 -0.13 3.73 -26.40
N GLU A 601 0.62 2.84 -27.05
CA GLU A 601 0.22 1.45 -27.30
C GLU A 601 1.01 0.40 -26.51
N GLY A 602 2.24 0.72 -26.13
CA GLY A 602 3.14 -0.17 -25.41
C GLY A 602 3.66 -1.34 -26.21
N ILE A 603 3.59 -1.29 -27.54
CA ILE A 603 4.06 -2.37 -28.41
C ILE A 603 5.16 -1.84 -29.31
N VAL A 604 6.30 -2.53 -29.31
CA VAL A 604 7.48 -2.13 -30.10
C VAL A 604 7.92 -3.30 -30.96
N TYR A 605 8.00 -3.09 -32.28
CA TYR A 605 8.43 -4.12 -33.23
C TYR A 605 9.44 -3.55 -34.23
N GLY A 606 10.49 -4.32 -34.55
CA GLY A 606 11.40 -4.04 -35.67
C GLY A 606 12.88 -4.38 -35.42
N ASN A 607 13.72 -4.27 -36.46
CA ASN A 607 15.15 -4.64 -36.45
C ASN A 607 16.11 -3.45 -36.27
N LYS A 608 15.72 -2.46 -35.46
CA LYS A 608 16.56 -1.26 -35.27
C LYS A 608 17.37 -1.28 -33.98
N GLY A 609 17.83 -2.46 -33.54
CA GLY A 609 18.79 -2.66 -32.46
C GLY A 609 18.61 -1.70 -31.26
N PHE A 610 19.54 -0.77 -31.08
CA PHE A 610 19.51 0.23 -30.00
C PHE A 610 18.21 1.06 -29.90
N ARG A 611 17.59 1.40 -31.04
CA ARG A 611 16.32 2.16 -31.06
C ARG A 611 15.17 1.32 -30.49
N LEU A 612 15.17 0.00 -30.73
CA LEU A 612 14.17 -0.91 -30.16
C LEU A 612 14.27 -0.94 -28.63
N ALA A 613 15.49 -1.13 -28.10
CA ALA A 613 15.73 -1.15 -26.66
C ALA A 613 15.36 0.19 -25.99
N ALA A 614 15.77 1.33 -26.57
CA ALA A 614 15.46 2.64 -26.02
C ALA A 614 13.95 2.92 -25.96
N LEU A 615 13.19 2.57 -27.00
CA LEU A 615 11.74 2.70 -27.02
C LEU A 615 11.05 1.74 -26.05
N PHE A 616 11.54 0.51 -25.94
CA PHE A 616 10.99 -0.47 -25.01
C PHE A 616 11.21 -0.06 -23.55
N ILE A 617 12.40 0.46 -23.19
CA ILE A 617 12.67 1.01 -21.85
C ILE A 617 11.69 2.16 -21.52
N LYS A 618 11.49 3.10 -22.47
CA LYS A 618 10.50 4.18 -22.31
C LYS A 618 9.08 3.62 -22.12
N ALA A 619 8.72 2.57 -22.85
CA ALA A 619 7.41 1.95 -22.72
C ALA A 619 7.22 1.27 -21.35
N ILE A 620 8.21 0.54 -20.86
CA ILE A 620 8.17 -0.10 -19.54
C ILE A 620 8.05 0.96 -18.43
N ALA A 621 8.75 2.09 -18.58
CA ALA A 621 8.71 3.18 -17.59
C ALA A 621 7.30 3.78 -17.41
N GLN A 622 6.44 3.70 -18.43
CA GLN A 622 5.02 4.10 -18.31
C GLN A 622 4.17 3.16 -17.44
N HIS A 623 4.76 2.06 -16.95
CA HIS A 623 4.14 0.99 -16.18
C HIS A 623 3.11 0.17 -16.98
N ARG A 624 2.02 0.79 -17.44
CA ARG A 624 0.95 0.14 -18.21
C ARG A 624 0.27 1.10 -19.19
N PHE A 625 -0.35 0.52 -20.22
CA PHE A 625 -1.06 1.24 -21.29
C PHE A 625 -2.57 1.06 -21.16
N TRP A 626 -3.16 1.56 -20.07
CA TRP A 626 -4.55 1.25 -19.70
C TRP A 626 -5.61 1.68 -20.73
N ASN A 627 -5.29 2.65 -21.59
CA ASN A 627 -6.15 3.02 -22.73
C ASN A 627 -6.39 1.82 -23.69
N ARG A 628 -5.55 0.79 -23.64
CA ARG A 628 -5.68 -0.46 -24.40
C ARG A 628 -6.75 -1.40 -23.86
N GLU A 629 -7.04 -1.34 -22.56
CA GLU A 629 -7.74 -2.40 -21.83
C GLU A 629 -9.11 -2.74 -22.44
N LYS A 630 -10.04 -1.77 -22.45
CA LYS A 630 -11.39 -1.95 -23.01
C LYS A 630 -11.42 -2.27 -24.51
N PRO A 631 -10.80 -1.45 -25.40
CA PRO A 631 -10.91 -1.68 -26.84
C PRO A 631 -10.19 -2.95 -27.31
N ARG A 632 -9.30 -3.52 -26.49
CA ARG A 632 -8.41 -4.58 -26.95
C ARG A 632 -8.46 -5.88 -26.15
N LEU A 633 -9.48 -6.13 -25.32
CA LEU A 633 -9.67 -7.44 -24.68
C LEU A 633 -9.41 -8.62 -25.65
N VAL A 634 -8.60 -9.57 -25.19
CA VAL A 634 -8.25 -10.81 -25.89
C VAL A 634 -8.45 -11.99 -24.94
N PRO A 635 -8.79 -13.18 -25.46
CA PRO A 635 -8.74 -14.39 -24.65
C PRO A 635 -7.27 -14.68 -24.33
N ALA A 636 -6.92 -14.52 -23.06
CA ALA A 636 -5.62 -14.86 -22.52
C ALA A 636 -5.84 -15.71 -21.28
#